data_AF-A0A960RPY7-F1
#
_entry.id   AF-A0A960RPY7-F1
#
_cell.length_a   1.000
_cell.length_b   1.000
_cell.length_c   1.000
_cell.angle_alpha   90.00
_cell.angle_beta   90.00
_cell.angle_gamma   90.00
#
_symmetry.space_group_name_H-M   'P 1'
#
loop_
_entity.id
_entity.type
_entity.pdbx_description
1 polymer ?
#
loop_
_entity_poly.entity_id
_entity_poly.type
_entity_poly.pdbx_seq_one_letter_code
_entity_poly.pdbx_strand_id
1 'polypeptide(L)'
;MKNLLSFDIPWKNLLLKPFFLIPLICAAFLPTLYCLSTYFKKADRIEELEVEYNALIPKIGKVLTNKNNEHTFKKLYANVDHFYCEKHLEALKFLKPQINQLKFLSNYGSFAKCSSLKNQLQKLSGSGNALLLSQTQKHIAHLIQETEEKLMHPIEIDRDDLLKLLAYIEGCPLKSNQAPVGRPNLLLTRFSLSKRVGTLGAEAFFVDFDLVKREPAIQKEGR
;
A
#
# COMPACT_ATOMS: atom_id res chain seq x y z
N MET A 1 56.19 -71.24 -27.71
CA MET A 1 55.04 -70.48 -27.15
C MET A 1 54.37 -69.63 -28.24
N LYS A 2 53.78 -70.29 -29.24
CA LYS A 2 52.86 -69.75 -30.24
C LYS A 2 51.73 -70.78 -30.29
N ASN A 3 50.60 -70.49 -29.65
CA ASN A 3 49.35 -71.24 -29.81
C ASN A 3 48.22 -70.23 -29.53
N LEU A 4 48.14 -69.22 -30.39
CA LEU A 4 46.91 -68.46 -30.56
C LEU A 4 45.95 -69.40 -31.28
N LEU A 5 44.93 -69.85 -30.55
CA LEU A 5 43.81 -70.62 -31.08
C LEU A 5 43.24 -69.90 -32.30
N SER A 6 43.57 -70.38 -33.49
CA SER A 6 42.92 -70.01 -34.75
C SER A 6 41.53 -70.62 -34.75
N PHE A 7 40.59 -69.92 -34.12
CA PHE A 7 39.17 -70.20 -34.29
C PHE A 7 38.78 -69.76 -35.70
N ASP A 8 38.96 -70.65 -36.68
CA ASP A 8 38.39 -70.54 -38.02
C ASP A 8 36.87 -70.77 -37.92
N ILE A 9 36.17 -69.78 -37.37
CA ILE A 9 34.72 -69.73 -37.39
C ILE A 9 34.32 -69.39 -38.84
N PRO A 10 33.47 -70.17 -39.52
CA PRO A 10 33.05 -69.90 -40.89
C PRO A 10 32.03 -68.75 -40.91
N TRP A 11 32.49 -67.53 -40.64
CA TRP A 11 31.70 -66.30 -40.53
C TRP A 11 30.78 -66.07 -41.73
N LYS A 12 31.20 -66.52 -42.92
CA LYS A 12 30.44 -66.39 -44.16
C LYS A 12 29.09 -67.11 -44.10
N ASN A 13 28.99 -68.26 -43.43
CA ASN A 13 27.74 -69.04 -43.35
C ASN A 13 26.87 -68.66 -42.16
N LEU A 14 27.43 -67.99 -41.15
CA LEU A 14 26.70 -67.53 -39.96
C LEU A 14 25.93 -66.24 -40.24
N LEU A 15 26.53 -65.32 -41.01
CA LEU A 15 25.93 -64.04 -41.41
C LEU A 15 24.71 -64.19 -42.36
N LEU A 16 24.59 -65.32 -43.06
CA LEU A 16 23.47 -65.61 -43.95
C LEU A 16 22.23 -66.16 -43.23
N LYS A 17 22.36 -66.56 -41.96
CA LYS A 17 21.23 -67.08 -41.20
C LYS A 17 20.43 -65.90 -40.63
N PRO A 18 19.11 -65.80 -40.93
CA PRO A 18 18.27 -64.69 -40.48
C PRO A 18 18.27 -64.53 -38.94
N PHE A 19 18.51 -65.62 -38.21
CA PHE A 19 18.59 -65.64 -36.75
C PHE A 19 19.74 -64.79 -36.17
N PHE A 20 20.87 -64.62 -36.89
CA PHE A 20 22.02 -63.84 -36.41
C PHE A 20 21.97 -62.36 -36.83
N LEU A 21 21.26 -62.03 -37.92
CA LEU A 21 21.14 -60.65 -38.40
C LEU A 21 20.22 -59.80 -37.52
N ILE A 22 19.12 -60.38 -37.01
CA ILE A 22 18.17 -59.69 -36.13
C ILE A 22 18.85 -59.07 -34.90
N PRO A 23 19.58 -59.82 -34.04
CA PRO A 23 20.21 -59.24 -32.86
C PRO A 23 21.30 -58.22 -33.20
N LEU A 24 22.01 -58.37 -34.33
CA LEU A 24 23.01 -57.40 -34.78
C LEU A 24 22.37 -56.06 -35.15
N ILE A 25 21.24 -56.10 -35.88
CA ILE A 25 20.45 -54.90 -36.22
C ILE A 25 19.88 -54.26 -34.95
N CYS A 26 19.34 -55.05 -34.02
CA CYS A 26 18.87 -54.54 -32.73
C CYS A 26 20.00 -53.89 -31.91
N ALA A 27 21.17 -54.51 -31.84
CA ALA A 27 22.33 -53.98 -31.13
C ALA A 27 22.84 -52.67 -31.75
N ALA A 28 22.82 -52.56 -33.09
CA ALA A 28 23.18 -51.33 -33.80
C ALA A 28 22.17 -50.18 -33.54
N PHE A 29 20.92 -50.49 -33.22
CA PHE A 29 19.87 -49.50 -32.95
C PHE A 29 19.79 -49.06 -31.47
N LEU A 30 20.39 -49.81 -30.54
CA LEU A 30 20.38 -49.44 -29.12
C LEU A 30 21.04 -48.09 -28.81
N PRO A 31 22.23 -47.74 -29.36
CA PRO A 31 22.85 -46.44 -29.12
C PRO A 31 22.00 -45.27 -29.62
N THR A 32 21.32 -45.42 -30.77
CA THR A 32 20.47 -44.36 -31.33
C THR A 32 19.24 -44.13 -30.46
N LEU A 33 18.61 -45.20 -29.97
CA LEU A 33 17.49 -45.10 -29.01
C LEU A 33 17.94 -44.46 -27.69
N TYR A 34 19.13 -44.81 -27.19
CA TYR A 34 19.68 -44.20 -25.98
C TYR A 34 19.92 -42.70 -26.18
N CYS A 35 20.59 -42.30 -27.26
CA CYS A 35 20.79 -40.90 -27.61
C CYS A 35 19.45 -40.16 -27.71
N LEU A 36 18.46 -40.75 -28.38
CA LEU A 36 17.13 -40.17 -28.54
C LEU A 36 16.42 -39.99 -27.19
N SER A 37 16.49 -40.99 -26.29
CA SER A 37 15.94 -40.89 -24.93
C SER A 37 16.60 -39.76 -24.13
N THR A 38 17.93 -39.65 -24.20
CA THR A 38 18.63 -38.54 -23.50
C THR A 38 18.30 -37.18 -24.09
N TYR A 39 18.03 -37.09 -25.39
CA TYR A 39 17.60 -35.87 -26.05
C TYR A 39 16.22 -35.44 -25.56
N PHE A 40 15.25 -36.36 -25.53
CA PHE A 40 13.90 -36.06 -25.00
C PHE A 40 13.94 -35.59 -23.55
N LYS A 41 14.71 -36.27 -22.68
CA LYS A 41 14.86 -35.81 -21.28
C LYS A 41 15.45 -34.40 -21.15
N LYS A 42 16.36 -34.01 -22.06
CA LYS A 42 16.91 -32.65 -22.09
C LYS A 42 15.89 -31.65 -22.60
N ALA A 43 15.06 -32.03 -23.59
CA ALA A 43 13.98 -31.19 -24.10
C ALA A 43 12.95 -30.89 -23.00
N ASP A 44 12.49 -31.92 -22.27
CA ASP A 44 11.57 -31.77 -21.14
C ASP A 44 12.18 -30.86 -20.07
N ARG A 45 13.48 -31.02 -19.77
CA ARG A 45 14.17 -30.17 -18.78
C ARG A 45 14.25 -28.70 -19.22
N ILE A 46 14.40 -28.43 -20.50
CA ILE A 46 14.40 -27.06 -21.03
C ILE A 46 13.01 -26.44 -20.86
N GLU A 47 11.95 -27.19 -21.15
CA GLU A 47 10.57 -26.75 -20.96
C GLU A 47 10.26 -26.44 -19.47
N GLU A 48 10.69 -27.31 -18.55
CA GLU A 48 10.58 -27.06 -17.11
C GLU A 48 11.30 -25.76 -16.69
N LEU A 49 12.52 -25.55 -17.17
CA LEU A 49 13.30 -24.34 -16.88
C LEU A 49 12.66 -23.09 -17.47
N GLU A 50 12.05 -23.18 -18.65
CA GLU A 50 11.32 -22.08 -19.26
C GLU A 50 10.08 -21.72 -18.44
N VAL A 51 9.34 -22.72 -17.93
CA VAL A 51 8.20 -22.51 -17.02
C VAL A 51 8.65 -21.85 -15.71
N GLU A 52 9.73 -22.35 -15.09
CA GLU A 52 10.30 -21.75 -13.87
C GLU A 52 10.76 -20.31 -14.10
N TYR A 53 11.45 -20.06 -15.21
CA TYR A 53 11.93 -18.74 -15.60
C TYR A 53 10.76 -17.77 -15.81
N ASN A 54 9.73 -18.18 -16.55
CA ASN A 54 8.53 -17.39 -16.78
C ASN A 54 7.76 -17.12 -15.49
N ALA A 55 7.79 -18.03 -14.51
CA ALA A 55 7.22 -17.80 -13.18
C ALA A 55 8.05 -16.85 -12.29
N LEU A 56 9.35 -16.70 -12.56
CA LEU A 56 10.25 -15.80 -11.81
C LEU A 56 10.18 -14.35 -12.30
N ILE A 57 10.01 -14.10 -13.60
CA ILE A 57 9.88 -12.75 -14.18
C ILE A 57 8.89 -11.86 -13.41
N PRO A 58 7.62 -12.25 -13.16
CA PRO A 58 6.68 -11.38 -12.46
C PRO A 58 7.06 -11.14 -11.00
N LYS A 59 7.75 -12.10 -10.36
CA LYS A 59 8.24 -11.96 -8.97
C LYS A 59 9.34 -10.90 -8.90
N ILE A 60 10.31 -10.96 -9.81
CA ILE A 60 11.38 -9.97 -9.91
C ILE A 60 10.80 -8.59 -10.23
N GLY A 61 9.86 -8.51 -11.17
CA GLY A 61 9.15 -7.28 -11.51
C GLY A 61 8.50 -6.64 -10.28
N LYS A 62 7.77 -7.43 -9.48
CA LYS A 62 7.12 -6.96 -8.24
C LYS A 62 8.13 -6.48 -7.20
N VAL A 63 9.28 -7.14 -7.05
CA VAL A 63 10.33 -6.72 -6.12
C VAL A 63 10.96 -5.39 -6.56
N LEU A 64 11.23 -5.23 -7.86
CA LEU A 64 11.79 -3.99 -8.40
C LEU A 64 10.83 -2.81 -8.27
N THR A 65 9.54 -3.01 -8.59
CA THR A 65 8.53 -1.96 -8.42
C THR A 65 8.37 -1.58 -6.95
N ASN A 66 8.35 -2.56 -6.04
CA ASN A 66 8.30 -2.29 -4.60
C ASN A 66 9.51 -1.48 -4.12
N LYS A 67 10.73 -1.84 -4.53
CA LYS A 67 11.95 -1.08 -4.19
C LYS A 67 11.90 0.35 -4.73
N ASN A 68 11.43 0.53 -5.97
CA ASN A 68 11.30 1.85 -6.56
C ASN A 68 10.25 2.71 -5.83
N ASN A 69 9.11 2.10 -5.48
CA ASN A 69 8.05 2.75 -4.71
C ASN A 69 8.55 3.15 -3.32
N GLU A 70 9.30 2.28 -2.65
CA GLU A 70 9.91 2.56 -1.35
C GLU A 70 10.91 3.72 -1.43
N HIS A 71 11.80 3.72 -2.43
CA HIS A 71 12.74 4.80 -2.65
C HIS A 71 12.03 6.12 -2.94
N THR A 72 10.98 6.09 -3.78
CA THR A 72 10.16 7.26 -4.09
C THR A 72 9.44 7.79 -2.84
N PHE A 73 8.88 6.89 -2.04
CA PHE A 73 8.23 7.23 -0.77
C PHE A 73 9.23 7.91 0.18
N LYS A 74 10.40 7.32 0.41
CA LYS A 74 11.46 7.92 1.24
C LYS A 74 11.84 9.31 0.76
N LYS A 75 12.00 9.49 -0.56
CA LYS A 75 12.37 10.78 -1.13
C LYS A 75 11.29 11.84 -0.92
N LEU A 76 10.02 11.48 -1.13
CA LEU A 76 8.88 12.40 -0.97
C LEU A 76 8.65 12.78 0.50
N TYR A 77 8.87 11.85 1.41
CA TYR A 77 8.52 11.98 2.83
C TYR A 77 9.75 12.11 3.75
N ALA A 78 10.93 12.44 3.21
CA ALA A 78 12.16 12.57 3.98
C ALA A 78 12.08 13.62 5.11
N ASN A 79 11.36 14.72 4.85
CA ASN A 79 11.25 15.87 5.75
C ASN A 79 9.82 16.04 6.30
N VAL A 80 9.19 14.92 6.66
CA VAL A 80 7.84 14.92 7.24
C VAL A 80 7.86 15.44 8.67
N ASP A 81 6.85 16.24 9.02
CA ASP A 81 6.59 16.63 10.40
C ASP A 81 5.83 15.51 11.13
N HIS A 82 6.50 14.84 12.06
CA HIS A 82 5.92 13.76 12.87
C HIS A 82 4.68 14.20 13.67
N PHE A 83 4.62 15.49 14.01
CA PHE A 83 3.55 16.12 14.78
C PHE A 83 2.57 16.88 13.87
N TYR A 84 2.52 16.55 12.57
CA TYR A 84 1.67 17.25 11.60
C TYR A 84 0.19 17.28 12.01
N CYS A 85 -0.35 16.15 12.49
CA CYS A 85 -1.75 16.07 12.91
C CYS A 85 -2.05 17.08 14.03
N GLU A 86 -1.25 17.06 15.10
CA GLU A 86 -1.39 17.95 16.26
C GLU A 86 -1.19 19.43 15.86
N LYS A 87 -0.14 19.73 15.08
CA LYS A 87 0.21 21.11 14.70
C LYS A 87 -0.72 21.72 13.67
N HIS A 88 -1.22 20.94 12.71
CA HIS A 88 -1.91 21.46 11.55
C HIS A 88 -3.39 21.05 11.47
N LEU A 89 -3.75 19.81 11.81
CA LEU A 89 -5.15 19.36 11.76
C LEU A 89 -5.91 19.79 13.02
N GLU A 90 -5.37 19.53 14.21
CA GLU A 90 -6.04 19.88 15.47
C GLU A 90 -6.07 21.40 15.72
N ALA A 91 -5.13 22.13 15.12
CA ALA A 91 -5.12 23.59 15.15
C ALA A 91 -6.21 24.24 14.27
N LEU A 92 -6.93 23.47 13.43
CA LEU A 92 -8.00 24.01 12.60
C LEU A 92 -9.17 24.48 13.48
N LYS A 93 -9.62 25.71 13.20
CA LYS A 93 -10.82 26.29 13.81
C LYS A 93 -11.90 26.39 12.75
N PHE A 94 -13.00 25.68 12.98
CA PHE A 94 -14.15 25.61 12.08
C PHE A 94 -15.25 26.60 12.46
N LEU A 95 -16.20 26.80 11.54
CA LEU A 95 -17.42 27.57 11.69
C LEU A 95 -17.18 29.00 12.18
N LYS A 96 -16.09 29.64 11.73
CA LYS A 96 -15.74 31.01 12.12
C LYS A 96 -16.88 32.02 11.83
N PRO A 97 -17.55 31.98 10.66
CA PRO A 97 -18.67 32.90 10.39
C PRO A 97 -19.80 32.74 11.41
N GLN A 98 -20.19 31.51 11.73
CA GLN A 98 -21.27 31.20 12.67
C GLN A 98 -20.89 31.58 14.09
N ILE A 99 -19.65 31.29 14.52
CA ILE A 99 -19.13 31.72 15.84
C ILE A 99 -19.17 33.23 15.97
N ASN A 100 -18.81 33.97 14.92
CA ASN A 100 -18.86 35.45 14.93
C ASN A 100 -20.29 35.97 15.01
N GLN A 101 -21.24 35.37 14.28
CA GLN A 101 -22.66 35.70 14.36
C GLN A 101 -23.23 35.43 15.76
N LEU A 102 -22.91 34.28 16.35
CA LEU A 102 -23.33 33.95 17.72
C LEU A 102 -22.72 34.90 18.75
N LYS A 103 -21.45 35.28 18.61
CA LYS A 103 -20.82 36.30 19.47
C LYS A 103 -21.55 37.64 19.36
N PHE A 104 -21.86 38.08 18.15
CA PHE A 104 -22.60 39.32 17.92
C PHE A 104 -23.99 39.29 18.57
N LEU A 105 -24.75 38.20 18.36
CA LEU A 105 -26.07 38.02 18.98
C LEU A 105 -25.98 37.93 20.50
N SER A 106 -24.95 37.28 21.05
CA SER A 106 -24.75 37.15 22.50
C SER A 106 -24.50 38.49 23.20
N ASN A 107 -23.94 39.45 22.48
CA ASN A 107 -23.67 40.80 23.00
C ASN A 107 -24.90 41.72 22.90
N TYR A 108 -25.94 41.33 22.15
CA TYR A 108 -27.16 42.11 22.01
C TYR A 108 -28.06 41.93 23.25
N GLY A 109 -28.50 43.04 23.85
CA GLY A 109 -29.14 43.06 25.18
C GLY A 109 -30.33 42.09 25.35
N SER A 110 -31.15 41.90 24.31
CA SER A 110 -32.30 40.98 24.33
C SER A 110 -31.91 39.51 24.39
N PHE A 111 -30.73 39.14 23.90
CA PHE A 111 -30.24 37.75 23.83
C PHE A 111 -29.15 37.44 24.85
N ALA A 112 -28.64 38.45 25.57
CA ALA A 112 -27.58 38.29 26.56
C ALA A 112 -27.92 37.31 27.69
N LYS A 113 -29.22 37.11 27.98
CA LYS A 113 -29.72 36.16 28.99
C LYS A 113 -30.05 34.77 28.43
N CYS A 114 -29.97 34.57 27.12
CA CYS A 114 -30.32 33.31 26.48
C CYS A 114 -29.24 32.24 26.75
N SER A 115 -29.56 31.26 27.61
CA SER A 115 -28.63 30.19 28.01
C SER A 115 -28.29 29.26 26.84
N SER A 116 -29.24 28.97 25.95
CA SER A 116 -29.01 28.09 24.80
C SER A 116 -27.95 28.64 23.85
N LEU A 117 -27.97 29.95 23.58
CA LEU A 117 -27.00 30.62 22.71
C LEU A 117 -25.60 30.59 23.32
N LYS A 118 -25.48 30.83 24.64
CA LYS A 118 -24.21 30.72 25.37
C LYS A 118 -23.66 29.29 25.35
N ASN A 119 -24.49 28.30 25.65
CA ASN A 119 -24.11 26.89 25.64
C ASN A 119 -23.63 26.46 24.25
N GLN A 120 -24.32 26.93 23.22
CA GLN A 120 -23.95 26.62 21.85
C GLN A 120 -22.65 27.32 21.42
N LEU A 121 -22.49 28.60 21.75
CA LEU A 121 -21.25 29.32 21.50
C LEU A 121 -20.09 28.61 22.21
N GLN A 122 -20.28 28.17 23.45
CA GLN A 122 -19.30 27.39 24.21
C GLN A 122 -19.00 26.03 23.53
N LYS A 123 -20.02 25.34 23.01
CA LYS A 123 -19.82 24.08 22.28
C LYS A 123 -18.98 24.27 21.01
N LEU A 124 -19.31 25.28 20.19
CA LEU A 124 -18.64 25.54 18.91
C LEU A 124 -17.25 26.17 19.07
N SER A 125 -17.04 26.99 20.11
CA SER A 125 -15.75 27.65 20.36
C SER A 125 -14.81 26.89 21.29
N GLY A 126 -15.34 25.94 22.07
CA GLY A 126 -14.58 25.10 22.98
C GLY A 126 -14.07 23.82 22.33
N SER A 127 -13.68 22.85 23.16
CA SER A 127 -13.21 21.52 22.71
C SER A 127 -14.31 20.66 22.07
N GLY A 128 -15.59 21.01 22.28
CA GLY A 128 -16.73 20.25 21.78
C GLY A 128 -16.84 20.18 20.24
N ASN A 129 -16.19 21.10 19.52
CA ASN A 129 -16.11 21.09 18.05
C ASN A 129 -14.67 21.17 17.53
N ALA A 130 -13.67 21.02 18.41
CA ALA A 130 -12.27 20.96 18.00
C ALA A 130 -11.98 19.60 17.37
N LEU A 131 -11.15 19.56 16.33
CA LEU A 131 -10.64 18.30 15.80
C LEU A 131 -9.61 17.76 16.79
N LEU A 132 -9.91 16.62 17.40
CA LEU A 132 -9.01 15.92 18.32
C LEU A 132 -8.82 14.49 17.82
N LEU A 133 -7.56 14.10 17.60
CA LEU A 133 -7.20 12.77 17.15
C LEU A 133 -6.59 11.99 18.31
N SER A 134 -6.91 10.71 18.37
CA SER A 134 -6.32 9.78 19.32
C SER A 134 -5.58 8.68 18.59
N GLN A 135 -4.29 8.58 18.93
CA GLN A 135 -3.41 7.52 18.44
C GLN A 135 -3.84 6.20 19.06
N THR A 136 -4.40 5.31 18.23
CA THR A 136 -4.91 4.02 18.70
C THR A 136 -3.85 2.92 18.59
N GLN A 137 -3.17 2.86 17.45
CA GLN A 137 -2.23 1.79 17.15
C GLN A 137 -1.05 2.32 16.35
N LYS A 138 0.15 1.84 16.69
CA LYS A 138 1.38 2.12 15.95
C LYS A 138 1.95 0.81 15.44
N HIS A 139 2.10 0.72 14.12
CA HIS A 139 2.68 -0.42 13.43
C HIS A 139 3.94 0.02 12.70
N ILE A 140 5.04 -0.71 12.89
CA ILE A 140 6.32 -0.41 12.24
C ILE A 140 6.66 -1.60 11.35
N ALA A 141 6.67 -1.38 10.03
CA ALA A 141 7.02 -2.39 9.05
C ALA A 141 8.20 -1.90 8.21
N HIS A 142 9.35 -2.55 8.38
CA HIS A 142 10.63 -2.22 7.73
C HIS A 142 11.05 -0.76 7.89
N LEU A 143 10.55 0.11 7.02
CA LEU A 143 10.98 1.49 6.80
C LEU A 143 9.81 2.48 6.83
N ILE A 144 8.61 1.98 7.11
CA ILE A 144 7.39 2.78 7.22
C ILE A 144 6.83 2.56 8.62
N GLN A 145 6.55 3.66 9.30
CA GLN A 145 5.74 3.68 10.49
C GLN A 145 4.33 4.11 10.10
N GLU A 146 3.36 3.27 10.44
CA GLU A 146 1.94 3.53 10.28
C GLU A 146 1.35 3.79 11.67
N THR A 147 0.59 4.88 11.81
CA THR A 147 -0.10 5.24 13.04
C THR A 147 -1.57 5.46 12.73
N GLU A 148 -2.44 4.68 13.38
CA GLU A 148 -3.89 4.86 13.29
C GLU A 148 -4.31 6.00 14.21
N GLU A 149 -4.92 7.02 13.61
CA GLU A 149 -5.40 8.24 14.27
C GLU A 149 -6.93 8.25 14.15
N LYS A 150 -7.65 8.13 15.26
CA LYS A 150 -9.11 8.13 15.29
C LYS A 150 -9.64 9.47 15.75
N LEU A 151 -10.66 9.98 15.08
CA LEU A 151 -11.35 11.18 15.54
C LEU A 151 -12.11 10.85 16.84
N MET A 152 -11.84 11.63 17.90
CA MET A 152 -12.43 11.38 19.22
C MET A 152 -13.94 11.63 19.26
N HIS A 153 -14.41 12.57 18.44
CA HIS A 153 -15.80 12.99 18.36
C HIS A 153 -16.09 13.59 16.98
N PRO A 154 -17.29 13.36 16.40
CA PRO A 154 -17.67 13.98 15.14
C PRO A 154 -17.66 15.50 15.24
N ILE A 155 -17.15 16.16 14.19
CA ILE A 155 -17.04 17.61 14.13
C ILE A 155 -18.09 18.21 13.19
N GLU A 156 -18.59 19.39 13.54
CA GLU A 156 -19.49 20.20 12.72
C GLU A 156 -18.67 21.25 11.96
N ILE A 157 -18.75 21.23 10.63
CA ILE A 157 -17.98 22.11 9.75
C ILE A 157 -18.85 22.66 8.62
N ASP A 158 -18.48 23.81 8.06
CA ASP A 158 -19.11 24.32 6.85
C ASP A 158 -18.43 23.75 5.58
N ARG A 159 -18.93 24.15 4.43
CA ARG A 159 -18.42 23.70 3.13
C ARG A 159 -16.96 24.09 2.90
N ASP A 160 -16.57 25.30 3.27
CA ASP A 160 -15.23 25.81 2.97
C ASP A 160 -14.20 25.25 3.95
N ASP A 161 -14.59 25.04 5.20
CA ASP A 161 -13.84 24.31 6.22
C ASP A 161 -13.64 22.84 5.84
N LEU A 162 -14.66 22.16 5.29
CA LEU A 162 -14.53 20.79 4.78
C LEU A 162 -13.48 20.72 3.66
N LEU A 163 -13.52 21.66 2.71
CA LEU A 163 -12.52 21.71 1.64
C LEU A 163 -11.13 22.00 2.19
N LYS A 164 -11.02 22.84 3.22
CA LYS A 164 -9.75 23.12 3.89
C LYS A 164 -9.20 21.88 4.59
N LEU A 165 -10.04 21.17 5.33
CA LEU A 165 -9.69 19.91 5.99
C LEU A 165 -9.20 18.87 4.98
N LEU A 166 -9.96 18.67 3.90
CA LEU A 166 -9.58 17.74 2.84
C LEU A 166 -8.29 18.14 2.13
N ALA A 167 -8.05 19.43 1.90
CA ALA A 167 -6.78 19.89 1.35
C ALA A 167 -5.60 19.56 2.28
N TYR A 168 -5.77 19.70 3.59
CA TYR A 168 -4.74 19.38 4.59
C TYR A 168 -4.49 17.87 4.69
N ILE A 169 -5.53 17.05 4.50
CA ILE A 169 -5.43 15.58 4.53
C ILE A 169 -4.83 15.06 3.23
N GLU A 170 -5.36 15.44 2.06
CA GLU A 170 -4.96 14.91 0.74
C GLU A 170 -3.65 15.51 0.23
N GLY A 171 -3.28 16.70 0.72
CA GLY A 171 -2.09 17.42 0.27
C GLY A 171 -2.22 18.05 -1.11
N CYS A 172 -3.43 18.13 -1.66
CA CYS A 172 -3.71 18.82 -2.91
C CYS A 172 -4.40 20.17 -2.64
N PRO A 173 -4.08 21.22 -3.43
CA PRO A 173 -4.75 22.50 -3.27
C PRO A 173 -6.22 22.38 -3.69
N LEU A 174 -7.14 22.75 -2.80
CA LEU A 174 -8.58 22.79 -3.07
C LEU A 174 -9.07 24.23 -2.94
N LYS A 175 -9.50 24.82 -4.06
CA LYS A 175 -9.82 26.25 -4.17
C LYS A 175 -8.65 27.13 -3.68
N SER A 176 -8.90 27.98 -2.68
CA SER A 176 -7.93 28.88 -2.04
C SER A 176 -7.16 28.22 -0.89
N ASN A 177 -7.45 26.97 -0.54
CA ASN A 177 -6.80 26.27 0.57
C ASN A 177 -5.58 25.50 0.06
N GLN A 178 -4.42 25.80 0.64
CA GLN A 178 -3.17 25.07 0.39
C GLN A 178 -2.81 24.22 1.61
N ALA A 179 -2.29 23.02 1.35
CA ALA A 179 -1.77 22.15 2.39
C ALA A 179 -0.45 22.69 2.96
N PRO A 180 -0.22 22.61 4.28
CA PRO A 180 1.08 22.89 4.88
C PRO A 180 2.19 21.98 4.33
N VAL A 181 3.42 22.48 4.38
CA VAL A 181 4.63 21.71 4.04
C VAL A 181 4.91 20.63 5.09
N GLY A 182 5.69 19.61 4.73
CA GLY A 182 6.06 18.53 5.67
C GLY A 182 4.92 17.56 5.98
N ARG A 183 3.88 17.51 5.14
CA ARG A 183 2.74 16.60 5.32
C ARG A 183 3.18 15.12 5.22
N PRO A 184 2.85 14.26 6.19
CA PRO A 184 2.97 12.81 6.05
C PRO A 184 2.02 12.27 4.96
N ASN A 185 2.14 11.00 4.60
CA ASN A 185 1.09 10.38 3.80
C ASN A 185 -0.09 10.03 4.72
N LEU A 186 -1.17 10.81 4.63
CA LEU A 186 -2.41 10.58 5.37
C LEU A 186 -3.41 9.86 4.48
N LEU A 187 -3.99 8.77 5.00
CA LEU A 187 -4.98 7.97 4.29
C LEU A 187 -6.27 7.90 5.09
N LEU A 188 -7.39 8.28 4.48
CA LEU A 188 -8.72 8.12 5.07
C LEU A 188 -9.14 6.65 4.99
N THR A 189 -9.35 6.01 6.15
CA THR A 189 -9.81 4.61 6.21
C THR A 189 -11.32 4.51 6.44
N ARG A 190 -11.87 5.43 7.24
CA ARG A 190 -13.31 5.58 7.48
C ARG A 190 -13.66 7.04 7.27
N PHE A 191 -14.75 7.30 6.55
CA PHE A 191 -15.24 8.66 6.34
C PHE A 191 -16.77 8.65 6.28
N SER A 192 -17.40 9.41 7.17
CA SER A 192 -18.83 9.59 7.27
C SER A 192 -19.14 11.09 7.22
N LEU A 193 -20.06 11.46 6.33
CA LEU A 193 -20.47 12.84 6.10
C LEU A 193 -21.99 12.90 6.14
N SER A 194 -22.54 13.67 7.08
CA SER A 194 -23.98 13.91 7.15
C SER A 194 -24.28 15.41 7.10
N LYS A 195 -25.10 15.80 6.12
CA LYS A 195 -25.57 17.18 6.00
C LYS A 195 -26.67 17.42 7.04
N ARG A 196 -26.57 18.51 7.80
CA ARG A 196 -27.60 18.98 8.71
C ARG A 196 -27.86 20.47 8.50
N VAL A 197 -29.05 20.89 8.87
CA VAL A 197 -29.34 22.32 8.98
C VAL A 197 -28.67 22.78 10.27
N GLY A 198 -27.62 23.56 10.11
CA GLY A 198 -26.88 24.17 11.20
C GLY A 198 -27.71 25.22 11.91
N THR A 199 -27.11 25.80 12.94
CA THR A 199 -27.79 26.84 13.70
C THR A 199 -27.84 28.12 12.89
N LEU A 200 -28.95 28.85 12.98
CA LEU A 200 -29.26 30.01 12.14
C LEU A 200 -29.61 29.64 10.68
N GLY A 201 -29.93 28.36 10.41
CA GLY A 201 -30.36 27.89 9.09
C GLY A 201 -29.22 27.73 8.07
N ALA A 202 -27.97 27.96 8.48
CA ALA A 202 -26.81 27.73 7.63
C ALA A 202 -26.61 26.23 7.37
N GLU A 203 -26.07 25.85 6.22
CA GLU A 203 -25.72 24.46 5.96
C GLU A 203 -24.49 24.06 6.80
N ALA A 204 -24.60 22.94 7.51
CA ALA A 204 -23.52 22.36 8.30
C ALA A 204 -23.34 20.88 7.98
N PHE A 205 -22.11 20.40 8.09
CA PHE A 205 -21.74 19.02 7.85
C PHE A 205 -21.18 18.41 9.12
N PHE A 206 -21.71 17.27 9.52
CA PHE A 206 -21.15 16.45 10.58
C PHE A 206 -20.22 15.41 9.95
N VAL A 207 -18.94 15.49 10.32
CA VAL A 207 -17.88 14.64 9.78
C VAL A 207 -17.33 13.75 10.88
N ASP A 208 -17.26 12.44 10.60
CA ASP A 208 -16.58 11.44 11.41
C ASP A 208 -15.61 10.68 10.51
N PHE A 209 -14.35 10.56 10.92
CA PHE A 209 -13.34 9.90 10.09
C PHE A 209 -12.21 9.28 10.91
N ASP A 210 -11.54 8.30 10.32
CA ASP A 210 -10.29 7.74 10.82
C ASP A 210 -9.20 7.90 9.76
N LEU A 211 -7.97 8.09 10.24
CA LEU A 211 -6.78 8.27 9.41
C LEU A 211 -5.74 7.19 9.72
N VAL A 212 -4.99 6.82 8.68
CA VAL A 212 -3.69 6.17 8.83
C VAL A 212 -2.62 7.16 8.41
N LYS A 213 -1.79 7.55 9.37
CA LYS A 213 -0.60 8.37 9.16
C LYS A 213 0.58 7.47 8.83
N ARG A 214 1.14 7.61 7.63
CA ARG A 214 2.36 6.90 7.21
C ARG A 214 3.54 7.86 7.11
N GLU A 215 4.62 7.49 7.77
CA GLU A 215 5.87 8.23 7.79
C GLU A 215 7.08 7.28 7.68
N PRO A 216 8.26 7.76 7.26
CA PRO A 216 9.47 6.94 7.32
C PRO A 216 9.74 6.49 8.76
N ALA A 217 10.01 5.21 8.95
CA ALA A 217 10.35 4.67 10.26
C ALA A 217 11.69 5.28 10.70
N ILE A 218 11.70 5.85 11.91
CA ILE A 218 12.94 6.32 12.54
C ILE A 218 13.74 5.07 12.89
N GLN A 219 14.76 4.75 12.09
CA GLN A 219 15.72 3.73 12.47
C GLN A 219 16.48 4.27 13.68
N LYS A 220 16.28 3.66 14.84
CA LYS A 220 17.22 3.85 15.94
C LYS A 220 18.53 3.23 15.47
N GLU A 221 19.41 4.06 14.91
CA GLU A 221 20.80 3.67 14.70
C GLU A 221 21.30 3.14 16.04
N GLY A 222 21.64 1.84 16.06
CA GLY A 222 22.09 1.17 17.28
C GLY A 222 23.28 1.93 17.83
N ARG A 223 23.07 2.59 18.97
CA ARG A 223 24.12 3.02 19.88
C ARG A 223 24.40 1.91 20.88
#